data_AF-A0A7X1NUH6-F1
#
_entry.id   AF-A0A7X1NUH6-F1
#
_cell.length_a   1.000
_cell.length_b   1.000
_cell.length_c   1.000
_cell.angle_alpha   90.00
_cell.angle_beta   90.00
_cell.angle_gamma   90.00
#
_symmetry.space_group_name_H-M   'P 1'
#
loop_
_entity.id
_entity.type
_entity.pdbx_description
1 polymer ?
#
loop_
_entity_poly.entity_id
_entity_poly.type
_entity_poly.pdbx_seq_one_letter_code
_entity_poly.pdbx_strand_id
1 'polypeptide(L)'
;MTSPEESSAPAGGRAAVRLLQGYLWHPESLDVDLEQFLTHDLDDAHALWDAVQPPFAFFENGEPTASQTFYQFTVLRLYDEKPDADTMHAHAEAASHALNPLLDATPPGVGWQLWEDLREL
;
A
#
# COMPACT_ATOMS: atom_id res chain seq x y z
N MET A 1 0.22 10.43 54.76
CA MET A 1 0.39 11.25 53.56
C MET A 1 1.32 10.49 52.64
N THR A 2 0.76 9.62 51.81
CA THR A 2 1.44 8.99 50.67
C THR A 2 0.36 8.29 49.86
N SER A 3 -0.15 8.99 48.84
CA SER A 3 -0.95 8.39 47.78
C SER A 3 -0.01 7.53 46.92
N PRO A 4 -0.43 6.34 46.47
CA PRO A 4 0.28 5.65 45.41
C PRO A 4 0.09 6.44 44.11
N GLU A 5 1.19 6.91 43.53
CA GLU A 5 1.23 7.33 42.13
C GLU A 5 0.90 6.10 41.29
N GLU A 6 -0.35 6.03 40.80
CA GLU A 6 -0.71 5.13 39.71
C GLU A 6 0.11 5.55 38.48
N SER A 7 1.26 4.89 38.31
CA SER A 7 1.96 4.83 37.03
C SER A 7 1.00 4.25 36.02
N SER A 8 0.27 5.14 35.34
CA SER A 8 -0.47 4.83 34.14
C SER A 8 0.55 4.55 33.05
N ALA A 9 1.04 3.31 32.98
CA ALA A 9 1.68 2.82 31.78
C ALA A 9 0.68 3.09 30.63
N PRO A 10 1.09 3.75 29.52
CA PRO A 10 0.22 3.80 28.36
C PRO A 10 -0.06 2.34 28.00
N ALA A 11 -1.33 1.96 27.97
CA ALA A 11 -1.72 0.66 27.45
C ALA A 11 -1.02 0.52 26.10
N GLY A 12 -0.08 -0.43 26.02
CA GLY A 12 0.71 -0.75 24.82
C GLY A 12 -0.25 -1.17 23.71
N GLY A 13 -0.80 -0.16 23.06
CA GLY A 13 -1.87 -0.29 22.10
C GLY A 13 -1.20 -0.51 20.77
N ARG A 14 -1.15 -1.78 20.35
CA ARG A 14 -0.69 -2.13 19.01
C ARG A 14 -1.32 -1.18 17.98
N ALA A 15 -0.50 -0.37 17.34
CA ALA A 15 -0.93 0.61 16.37
C ALA A 15 -0.95 -0.05 14.99
N ALA A 16 -2.14 -0.23 14.43
CA ALA A 16 -2.29 -0.64 13.04
C ALA A 16 -2.13 0.59 12.14
N VAL A 17 -1.05 0.63 11.37
CA VAL A 17 -0.76 1.75 10.46
C VAL A 17 -0.98 1.26 9.03
N ARG A 18 -1.75 2.04 8.28
CA ARG A 18 -1.96 1.85 6.85
C ARG A 18 -0.99 2.75 6.08
N LEU A 19 -0.06 2.12 5.38
CA LEU A 19 0.91 2.78 4.53
C LEU A 19 0.41 2.66 3.09
N LEU A 20 -0.14 3.73 2.56
CA LEU A 20 -0.55 3.79 1.15
C LEU A 20 0.70 3.71 0.28
N GLN A 21 0.80 2.67 -0.54
CA GLN A 21 1.96 2.41 -1.40
C GLN A 21 1.76 3.01 -2.78
N GLY A 22 0.53 3.01 -3.31
CA GLY A 22 0.27 3.54 -4.64
C GLY A 22 -1.02 3.04 -5.28
N TYR A 23 -1.01 2.98 -6.61
CA TYR A 23 -2.13 2.51 -7.42
C TYR A 23 -1.69 1.46 -8.44
N LEU A 24 -2.62 0.57 -8.77
CA LEU A 24 -2.50 -0.39 -9.87
C LEU A 24 -3.73 -0.26 -10.75
N TRP A 25 -3.56 -0.48 -12.04
CA TRP A 25 -4.67 -0.52 -12.97
C TRP A 25 -4.43 -1.56 -14.06
N HIS A 26 -5.52 -2.09 -14.60
CA HIS A 26 -5.47 -2.96 -15.77
C HIS A 26 -6.74 -2.82 -16.60
N PRO A 27 -6.71 -3.17 -17.90
CA PRO A 27 -7.88 -3.06 -18.75
C PRO A 27 -9.00 -3.95 -18.20
N GLU A 28 -10.24 -3.49 -18.21
CA GLU A 28 -11.40 -4.31 -17.83
C GLU A 28 -11.56 -5.54 -18.73
N SER A 29 -11.07 -5.44 -19.98
CA SER A 29 -11.08 -6.52 -20.96
C SER A 29 -9.99 -7.57 -20.72
N LEU A 30 -9.03 -7.27 -19.85
CA LEU A 30 -7.97 -8.18 -19.45
C LEU A 30 -8.42 -8.87 -18.16
N ASP A 31 -8.71 -10.17 -18.26
CA ASP A 31 -9.08 -11.03 -17.14
C ASP A 31 -7.83 -11.31 -16.28
N VAL A 32 -7.44 -10.32 -15.47
CA VAL A 32 -6.32 -10.41 -14.54
C VAL A 32 -6.86 -10.77 -13.16
N ASP A 33 -6.46 -11.93 -12.66
CA ASP A 33 -6.67 -12.30 -11.28
C ASP A 33 -5.44 -11.87 -10.47
N LEU A 34 -5.53 -10.73 -9.79
CA LEU A 34 -4.40 -10.17 -9.02
C LEU A 34 -3.95 -11.11 -7.90
N GLU A 35 -4.84 -11.93 -7.34
CA GLU A 35 -4.51 -12.89 -6.28
C GLU A 35 -3.56 -14.01 -6.78
N GLN A 36 -3.47 -14.24 -8.09
CA GLN A 36 -2.51 -15.17 -8.68
C GLN A 36 -1.08 -14.63 -8.75
N PHE A 37 -0.92 -13.30 -8.76
CA PHE A 37 0.38 -12.63 -8.93
C PHE A 37 0.87 -11.97 -7.64
N LEU A 38 -0.06 -11.49 -6.82
CA LEU A 38 0.21 -10.69 -5.64
C LEU A 38 -0.19 -11.46 -4.39
N THR A 39 0.66 -11.37 -3.37
CA THR A 39 0.37 -11.94 -2.05
C THR A 39 -0.11 -10.84 -1.12
N HIS A 40 -1.13 -11.17 -0.32
CA HIS A 40 -1.56 -10.32 0.78
C HIS A 40 -0.58 -10.35 1.96
N ASP A 41 0.25 -11.38 2.08
CA ASP A 41 1.22 -11.54 3.16
C ASP A 41 2.59 -11.07 2.67
N LEU A 42 3.10 -9.98 3.24
CA LEU A 42 4.40 -9.37 2.96
C LEU A 42 5.23 -9.33 4.23
N ASP A 43 5.84 -10.46 4.61
CA ASP A 43 6.62 -10.63 5.84
C ASP A 43 5.88 -10.04 7.07
N ASP A 44 6.38 -8.95 7.66
CA ASP A 44 5.77 -8.28 8.81
C ASP A 44 4.66 -7.28 8.43
N ALA A 45 4.05 -7.41 7.26
CA ALA A 45 3.00 -6.52 6.80
C ALA A 45 1.97 -7.24 5.91
N HIS A 46 0.79 -6.65 5.79
CA HIS A 46 -0.31 -7.19 5.02
C HIS A 46 -0.67 -6.26 3.86
N ALA A 47 -0.47 -6.70 2.63
CA ALA A 47 -0.85 -5.96 1.43
C ALA A 47 -2.36 -6.07 1.18
N LEU A 48 -2.94 -4.94 0.81
CA LEU A 48 -4.34 -4.75 0.47
C LEU A 48 -4.40 -4.02 -0.86
N TRP A 49 -5.29 -4.45 -1.74
CA TRP A 49 -5.58 -3.77 -3.00
C TRP A 49 -7.09 -3.62 -3.14
N ASP A 50 -7.57 -2.43 -2.79
CA ASP A 50 -8.99 -2.14 -2.84
C ASP A 50 -9.35 -1.52 -4.20
N ALA A 51 -10.37 -2.06 -4.87
CA ALA A 51 -10.86 -1.47 -6.12
C ALA A 51 -11.41 -0.06 -5.85
N VAL A 52 -10.92 0.93 -6.59
CA VAL A 52 -11.28 2.33 -6.44
C VAL A 52 -11.73 2.93 -7.77
N GLN A 53 -12.48 4.03 -7.69
CA GLN A 53 -12.76 4.82 -8.87
C GLN A 53 -11.46 5.47 -9.39
N PRO A 54 -11.26 5.55 -10.71
CA PRO A 54 -10.08 6.17 -11.27
C PRO A 54 -9.98 7.63 -10.80
N PRO A 55 -8.82 8.06 -10.26
CA PRO A 55 -8.67 9.42 -9.71
C PRO A 55 -8.67 10.51 -10.79
N PHE A 56 -8.52 10.13 -12.06
CA PHE A 56 -8.54 11.00 -13.23
C PHE A 56 -9.33 10.32 -14.35
N ALA A 57 -9.91 11.10 -15.27
CA ALA A 57 -10.77 10.58 -16.34
C ALA A 57 -10.00 10.07 -17.57
N PHE A 58 -8.78 10.55 -17.79
CA PHE A 58 -7.93 10.21 -18.93
C PHE A 58 -6.47 10.12 -18.52
N PHE A 59 -5.74 9.14 -19.05
CA PHE A 59 -4.28 9.07 -18.92
C PHE A 59 -3.61 10.19 -19.73
N GLU A 60 -2.29 10.38 -19.53
CA GLU A 60 -1.48 11.35 -20.27
C GLU A 60 -1.47 11.08 -21.79
N ASN A 61 -1.69 9.83 -22.21
CA ASN A 61 -1.81 9.45 -23.62
C ASN A 61 -3.20 9.77 -24.24
N GLY A 62 -4.15 10.27 -23.44
CA GLY A 62 -5.51 10.62 -23.87
C GLY A 62 -6.52 9.47 -23.83
N GLU A 63 -6.14 8.26 -23.39
CA GLU A 63 -7.06 7.14 -23.24
C GLU A 63 -7.96 7.29 -22.00
N PRO A 64 -9.25 6.91 -22.08
CA PRO A 64 -10.15 6.97 -20.94
C PRO A 64 -9.76 5.92 -19.88
N THR A 65 -9.62 6.36 -18.64
CA THR A 65 -9.41 5.46 -17.50
C THR A 65 -10.65 4.66 -17.13
N ALA A 66 -11.82 5.07 -17.63
CA ALA A 66 -13.08 4.37 -17.40
C ALA A 66 -13.07 2.94 -17.94
N SER A 67 -12.22 2.64 -18.93
CA SER A 67 -12.04 1.29 -19.48
C SER A 67 -11.05 0.42 -18.69
N GLN A 68 -10.63 0.91 -17.52
CA GLN A 68 -9.63 0.27 -16.68
C GLN A 68 -10.20 0.07 -15.29
N THR A 69 -9.78 -1.01 -14.65
CA THR A 69 -10.05 -1.23 -13.24
C THR A 69 -8.88 -0.71 -12.44
N PHE A 70 -9.13 0.21 -11.51
CA PHE A 70 -8.13 0.79 -10.63
C PHE A 70 -8.20 0.16 -9.24
N TYR A 71 -7.03 -0.02 -8.64
CA TYR A 71 -6.84 -0.57 -7.31
C TYR A 71 -5.90 0.34 -6.52
N GLN A 72 -6.23 0.59 -5.26
CA GLN A 72 -5.37 1.30 -4.33
C GLN A 72 -4.55 0.30 -3.52
N PHE A 73 -3.23 0.34 -3.67
CA PHE A 73 -2.30 -0.52 -2.93
C PHE A 73 -2.00 0.08 -1.56
N THR A 74 -2.41 -0.60 -0.50
CA THR A 74 -2.16 -0.21 0.88
C THR A 74 -1.50 -1.35 1.63
N VAL A 75 -0.49 -1.06 2.45
CA VAL A 75 0.15 -2.04 3.31
C VAL A 75 -0.21 -1.75 4.75
N LEU A 76 -0.83 -2.72 5.41
CA LEU A 76 -1.20 -2.67 6.81
C LEU A 76 -0.08 -3.32 7.63
N ARG A 77 0.56 -2.55 8.51
CA ARG A 77 1.55 -3.07 9.44
C ARG A 77 1.12 -2.78 10.88
N LEU A 78 1.34 -3.76 11.75
CA LEU A 78 1.09 -3.63 13.19
C LEU A 78 2.39 -3.22 13.88
N TYR A 79 2.31 -2.20 14.71
CA TYR A 79 3.43 -1.71 15.51
C TYR A 79 3.10 -1.83 16.98
N ASP A 80 4.11 -2.09 17.81
CA ASP A 80 3.90 -2.13 19.27
C ASP A 80 3.69 -0.73 19.85
N GLU A 81 4.41 0.27 19.30
CA GLU A 81 4.27 1.70 19.59
C GLU A 81 4.12 2.48 18.27
N LYS A 82 3.49 3.66 18.29
CA LYS A 82 3.35 4.49 17.09
C LYS A 82 4.73 4.82 16.51
N PRO A 83 5.06 4.36 15.29
CA PRO A 83 6.35 4.66 14.67
C PRO A 83 6.46 6.15 14.34
N ASP A 84 7.69 6.66 14.37
CA ASP A 84 8.04 7.96 13.81
C ASP A 84 7.97 7.96 12.27
N ALA A 85 8.05 9.15 11.69
CA ALA A 85 7.91 9.34 10.24
C ALA A 85 9.01 8.63 9.43
N ASP A 86 10.24 8.61 9.95
CA ASP A 86 11.39 7.99 9.29
C ASP A 86 11.23 6.47 9.23
N THR A 87 10.84 5.86 10.35
CA THR A 87 10.51 4.44 10.44
C THR A 87 9.35 4.06 9.52
N MET A 88 8.28 4.86 9.48
CA MET A 88 7.15 4.63 8.56
C MET A 88 7.59 4.70 7.10
N HIS A 89 8.46 5.65 6.76
CA HIS A 89 8.99 5.80 5.42
C HIS A 89 9.85 4.60 5.02
N ALA A 90 10.82 4.20 5.85
CA ALA A 90 11.65 3.02 5.61
C ALA A 90 10.83 1.71 5.50
N HIS A 91 9.71 1.62 6.22
CA HIS A 91 8.81 0.48 6.13
C HIS A 91 7.92 0.50 4.88
N ALA A 92 7.47 1.68 4.45
CA ALA A 92 6.86 1.82 3.14
C ALA A 92 7.88 1.43 2.06
N GLU A 93 9.16 1.80 2.24
CA GLU A 93 10.24 1.46 1.32
C GLU A 93 10.48 -0.04 1.19
N ALA A 94 10.64 -0.71 2.32
CA ALA A 94 10.76 -2.16 2.34
C ALA A 94 9.54 -2.84 1.67
N ALA A 95 8.32 -2.34 1.91
CA ALA A 95 7.11 -2.93 1.36
C ALA A 95 6.99 -2.74 -0.16
N SER A 96 7.28 -1.53 -0.66
CA SER A 96 7.31 -1.23 -2.10
C SER A 96 8.42 -2.00 -2.82
N HIS A 97 9.60 -2.14 -2.21
CA HIS A 97 10.66 -3.02 -2.72
C HIS A 97 10.23 -4.50 -2.81
N ALA A 98 9.45 -4.99 -1.84
CA ALA A 98 8.91 -6.35 -1.87
C ALA A 98 7.79 -6.51 -2.92
N LEU A 99 6.99 -5.46 -3.15
CA LEU A 99 5.91 -5.45 -4.13
C LEU A 99 6.42 -5.35 -5.57
N ASN A 100 7.50 -4.61 -5.84
CA ASN A 100 8.08 -4.44 -7.18
C ASN A 100 8.22 -5.76 -7.97
N PRO A 101 8.91 -6.79 -7.49
CA PRO A 101 9.05 -8.04 -8.26
C PRO A 101 7.72 -8.77 -8.48
N LEU A 102 6.74 -8.60 -7.60
CA LEU A 102 5.40 -9.17 -7.76
C LEU A 102 4.62 -8.42 -8.84
N LEU A 103 4.75 -7.09 -8.87
CA LEU A 103 4.16 -6.21 -9.87
C LEU A 103 4.81 -6.40 -11.25
N ASP A 104 6.13 -6.57 -11.32
CA ASP A 104 6.85 -6.90 -12.56
C ASP A 104 6.47 -8.28 -13.12
N ALA A 105 5.98 -9.20 -12.28
CA ALA A 105 5.50 -10.52 -12.71
C ALA A 105 4.08 -10.49 -13.28
N THR A 106 3.37 -9.36 -13.16
CA THR A 106 2.01 -9.22 -13.71
C THR A 106 2.01 -9.22 -15.24
N PRO A 107 0.90 -9.63 -15.87
CA PRO A 107 0.83 -9.74 -17.33
C PRO A 107 0.97 -8.37 -18.03
N PRO A 108 1.47 -8.36 -19.28
CA PRO A 108 1.58 -7.13 -20.05
C PRO A 108 0.21 -6.47 -20.21
N GLY A 109 0.09 -5.22 -19.80
CA GLY A 109 -1.15 -4.46 -19.76
C GLY A 109 -1.57 -4.03 -18.36
N VAL A 110 -1.03 -4.67 -17.32
CA VAL A 110 -1.13 -4.15 -15.95
C VAL A 110 -0.14 -3.00 -15.80
N GLY A 111 -0.66 -1.83 -15.44
CA GLY A 111 0.13 -0.67 -15.05
C GLY A 111 0.09 -0.49 -13.54
N TRP A 112 1.16 0.01 -12.96
CA TRP A 112 1.23 0.30 -11.53
C TRP A 112 2.09 1.54 -11.30
N GLN A 113 1.82 2.22 -10.19
CA GLN A 113 2.57 3.39 -9.76
C GLN A 113 2.67 3.37 -8.24
N LEU A 114 3.87 3.11 -7.74
CA LEU A 114 4.20 3.20 -6.32
C LEU A 114 4.71 4.61 -6.00
N TRP A 115 4.37 5.12 -4.82
CA TRP A 115 4.78 6.44 -4.34
C TRP A 115 6.27 6.58 -4.08
N GLU A 116 6.99 5.47 -3.97
CA GLU A 116 8.46 5.48 -3.90
C GLU A 116 9.13 5.79 -5.24
N ASP A 117 8.47 5.39 -6.33
CA ASP A 117 8.93 5.70 -7.68
C ASP A 117 8.67 7.19 -8.02
N LEU A 118 7.75 7.82 -7.30
CA LEU A 118 7.59 9.28 -7.25
C LEU A 118 8.70 9.93 -6.40
N ARG A 119 9.96 9.74 -6.80
CA ARG A 119 11.09 10.39 -6.12
C ARG A 119 10.95 11.91 -6.12
N GLU A 120 11.42 12.46 -5.02
CA GLU A 120 11.52 13.88 -4.65
C GLU A 120 11.87 14.81 -5.83
N LEU A 121 11.11 15.90 -5.98
CA LEU A 121 11.54 17.09 -6.72
C LEU A 121 12.49 17.95 -5.87
#